data_AF-A0A935EBP3-F1
#
_entry.id   AF-A0A935EBP3-F1
#
_cell.length_a   1.000
_cell.length_b   1.000
_cell.length_c   1.000
_cell.angle_alpha   90.00
_cell.angle_beta   90.00
_cell.angle_gamma   90.00
#
_symmetry.space_group_name_H-M   'P 1'
#
loop_
_entity.id
_entity.type
_entity.pdbx_description
1 polymer ?
#
loop_
_entity_poly.entity_id
_entity_poly.type
_entity_poly.pdbx_seq_one_letter_code
_entity_poly.pdbx_strand_id
1 'polypeptide(L)'
;MPKRLALDPGVREWALSRLSGIAFTSLISGVTEAAFLVVLARVAFSLTEKADSIEMPVLGRIGLGTGLLISLCLVLLRLVAGVLGNSQSAALIADVVADNRRALASAFLRSSWEVQQGERVGKLQELLTTYSAQGATLIMSLIAAIAAGFSLVALIATAVAVDPIGAGLVVVTIAC
;
A
#
# COMPACT_ATOMS: atom_id res chain seq x y z
N MET A 1 3.26 9.44 -35.72
CA MET A 1 3.96 8.29 -35.10
C MET A 1 4.39 8.69 -33.70
N PRO A 2 3.85 8.12 -32.60
CA PRO A 2 4.28 8.52 -31.27
C PRO A 2 5.64 7.87 -30.99
N LYS A 3 6.69 8.70 -30.92
CA LYS A 3 7.97 8.33 -30.32
C LYS A 3 7.69 7.82 -28.91
N ARG A 4 8.21 6.63 -28.61
CA ARG A 4 8.13 5.96 -27.31
C ARG A 4 8.36 6.98 -26.19
N LEU A 5 7.41 7.07 -25.26
CA LEU A 5 7.54 7.76 -23.97
C LEU A 5 8.61 7.01 -23.16
N ALA A 6 9.87 7.19 -23.51
CA ALA A 6 10.96 6.91 -22.58
C ALA A 6 10.82 7.96 -21.49
N LEU A 7 10.28 7.56 -20.33
CA LEU A 7 10.30 8.41 -19.15
C LEU A 7 11.72 8.94 -18.97
N ASP A 8 11.86 10.25 -18.84
CA ASP A 8 13.16 10.85 -18.56
C ASP A 8 13.77 10.12 -17.35
N PRO A 9 15.05 9.72 -17.42
CA PRO A 9 15.65 8.86 -16.40
C PRO A 9 15.49 9.41 -14.97
N GLY A 10 15.50 10.74 -14.81
CA GLY A 10 15.25 11.40 -13.53
C GLY A 10 13.81 11.22 -12.98
N VAL A 11 12.79 11.23 -13.84
CA VAL A 11 11.40 10.98 -13.42
C VAL A 11 11.23 9.53 -12.96
N ARG A 12 11.90 8.59 -13.64
CA ARG A 12 11.89 7.17 -13.28
C ARG A 12 12.57 6.93 -11.94
N GLU A 13 13.75 7.49 -11.71
CA GLU A 13 14.48 7.32 -10.44
C GLU A 13 13.73 7.95 -9.26
N TRP A 14 13.13 9.12 -9.45
CA TRP A 14 12.25 9.73 -8.46
C TRP A 14 11.06 8.83 -8.12
N ALA A 15 10.35 8.33 -9.13
CA ALA A 15 9.18 7.47 -8.93
C ALA A 15 9.56 6.16 -8.22
N LEU A 16 10.67 5.53 -8.64
CA LEU A 16 11.16 4.29 -8.04
C LEU A 16 11.55 4.49 -6.56
N SER A 17 12.18 5.61 -6.21
CA SER A 17 12.55 5.91 -4.83
C SER A 17 11.34 6.09 -3.89
N ARG A 18 10.26 6.69 -4.39
CA ARG A 18 9.02 6.88 -3.63
C ARG A 18 8.24 5.58 -3.51
N LEU A 19 8.15 4.81 -4.60
CA LEU A 19 7.48 3.51 -4.61
C LEU A 19 8.18 2.49 -3.72
N SER A 20 9.51 2.49 -3.65
CA SER A 20 10.25 1.60 -2.75
C SER A 20 9.99 1.94 -1.28
N GLY A 21 9.88 3.23 -0.93
CA GLY A 21 9.49 3.66 0.42
C GLY A 21 8.09 3.20 0.82
N ILE A 22 7.12 3.30 -0.09
CA ILE A 22 5.76 2.79 0.12
C ILE A 22 5.80 1.26 0.27
N ALA A 23 6.45 0.54 -0.66
CA ALA A 23 6.56 -0.91 -0.61
C ALA A 23 7.18 -1.42 0.70
N PHE A 24 8.25 -0.79 1.15
CA PHE A 24 8.92 -1.12 2.41
C PHE A 24 8.02 -0.88 3.62
N THR A 25 7.35 0.28 3.67
CA THR A 25 6.41 0.62 4.76
C THR A 25 5.22 -0.34 4.78
N SER A 26 4.66 -0.67 3.61
CA SER A 26 3.57 -1.63 3.46
C SER A 26 3.98 -3.03 3.91
N LEU A 27 5.20 -3.47 3.58
CA LEU A 27 5.71 -4.77 4.01
C LEU A 27 5.86 -4.83 5.54
N ILE A 28 6.44 -3.81 6.17
CA ILE A 28 6.54 -3.72 7.63
C ILE A 28 5.16 -3.71 8.28
N SER A 29 4.22 -2.93 7.72
CA SER A 29 2.85 -2.88 8.20
C SER A 29 2.18 -4.26 8.12
N GLY A 30 2.34 -4.97 7.00
CA GLY A 30 1.78 -6.32 6.80
C GLY A 30 2.37 -7.36 7.75
N VAL A 31 3.69 -7.34 8.00
CA VAL A 31 4.33 -8.23 8.99
C VAL A 31 3.82 -7.93 10.40
N THR A 32 3.73 -6.65 10.76
CA THR A 32 3.23 -6.23 12.08
C THR A 32 1.78 -6.65 12.29
N GLU A 33 0.95 -6.51 11.25
CA GLU A 33 -0.44 -6.99 11.25
C GLU A 33 -0.52 -8.50 11.43
N ALA A 34 0.26 -9.26 10.68
CA ALA A 34 0.28 -10.71 10.79
C ALA A 34 0.68 -11.17 12.20
N ALA A 35 1.76 -10.58 12.75
CA ALA A 35 2.21 -10.84 14.10
C ALA A 35 1.13 -10.52 15.14
N PHE A 36 0.45 -9.39 15.00
CA PHE A 36 -0.66 -9.02 15.88
C PHE A 36 -1.78 -10.06 15.86
N LEU A 37 -2.23 -10.47 14.66
CA LEU A 37 -3.31 -11.45 14.52
C LEU A 37 -2.95 -12.80 15.13
N VAL A 38 -1.71 -13.27 14.94
CA VAL A 38 -1.22 -14.53 15.51
C VAL A 38 -1.19 -14.47 17.04
N VAL A 39 -0.63 -13.41 17.61
CA VAL A 39 -0.56 -13.25 19.07
C VAL A 39 -1.96 -13.14 19.67
N LEU A 40 -2.82 -12.34 19.05
CA LEU A 40 -4.20 -12.15 19.52
C LEU A 40 -5.01 -13.45 19.48
N ALA A 41 -4.89 -14.24 18.41
CA ALA A 41 -5.56 -15.53 18.32
C ALA A 41 -5.12 -16.49 19.43
N ARG A 42 -3.82 -16.53 19.72
CA ARG A 42 -3.26 -17.37 20.80
C ARG A 42 -3.74 -16.92 22.18
N VAL A 43 -3.77 -15.61 22.43
CA VAL A 43 -4.37 -15.04 23.66
C VAL A 43 -5.83 -15.47 23.80
N ALA A 44 -6.62 -15.40 22.72
CA ALA A 44 -8.03 -15.77 22.74
C ALA A 44 -8.27 -17.26 23.08
N PHE A 45 -7.44 -18.16 22.55
CA PHE A 45 -7.51 -19.59 22.90
C PHE A 45 -7.15 -19.83 24.36
N SER A 46 -6.05 -19.25 24.86
CA SER A 46 -5.63 -19.40 26.26
C SER A 46 -6.67 -18.87 27.25
N LEU A 47 -7.36 -17.78 26.92
CA LEU A 47 -8.49 -17.26 27.70
C LEU A 47 -9.65 -18.26 27.79
N THR A 48 -9.94 -18.99 26.72
CA THR A 48 -11.01 -20.00 26.68
C THR A 48 -10.64 -21.25 27.49
N GLU A 49 -9.37 -21.64 27.45
CA GLU A 49 -8.84 -22.81 28.17
C GLU A 49 -8.55 -22.54 29.65
N LYS A 50 -8.72 -21.30 30.13
CA LYS A 50 -8.33 -20.83 31.47
C LYS A 50 -6.84 -21.10 31.78
N ALA A 51 -6.00 -21.04 30.75
CA ALA A 51 -4.55 -21.21 30.88
C ALA A 51 -3.89 -19.86 31.19
N ASP A 52 -3.01 -19.82 32.20
CA ASP A 52 -2.27 -18.61 32.56
C ASP A 52 -1.07 -18.31 31.64
N SER A 53 -0.77 -19.23 30.72
CA SER A 53 0.34 -19.12 29.78
C SER A 53 -0.08 -19.41 28.34
N ILE A 54 0.56 -18.70 27.42
CA ILE A 54 0.40 -18.84 25.98
C ILE A 54 1.66 -19.50 25.42
N GLU A 55 1.51 -20.53 24.58
CA GLU A 55 2.62 -21.08 23.81
C GLU A 55 2.82 -20.28 22.52
N MET A 56 3.99 -19.63 22.43
CA MET A 56 4.41 -18.88 21.25
C MET A 56 5.36 -19.73 20.40
N PRO A 57 5.22 -19.72 19.06
CA PRO A 57 6.10 -20.49 18.16
C PRO A 57 7.58 -20.15 18.30
N VAL A 58 7.90 -18.89 18.66
CA VAL A 58 9.28 -18.38 18.71
C VAL A 58 9.76 -18.12 20.14
N LEU A 59 8.91 -17.57 21.01
CA LEU A 59 9.30 -17.17 22.37
C LEU A 59 9.06 -18.25 23.45
N GLY A 60 8.48 -19.40 23.09
CA GLY A 60 8.10 -20.44 24.05
C GLY A 60 6.90 -20.02 24.91
N ARG A 61 6.82 -20.53 26.15
CA ARG A 61 5.73 -20.21 27.07
C ARG A 61 5.89 -18.81 27.64
N ILE A 62 4.91 -17.95 27.39
CA ILE A 62 4.83 -16.60 27.97
C ILE A 62 3.56 -16.45 28.80
N GLY A 63 3.57 -15.59 29.82
CA GLY A 63 2.36 -15.29 30.61
C GLY A 63 1.30 -14.56 29.79
N LEU A 64 0.02 -14.78 30.12
CA LEU A 64 -1.11 -14.17 29.41
C LEU A 64 -1.07 -12.63 29.41
N GLY A 65 -0.69 -12.03 30.55
CA GLY A 65 -0.51 -10.58 30.66
C GLY A 65 0.57 -10.03 29.71
N THR A 66 1.68 -10.74 29.56
CA THR A 66 2.74 -10.38 28.61
C THR A 66 2.26 -10.49 27.17
N GLY A 67 1.48 -11.52 26.84
CA GLY A 67 0.85 -11.66 25.52
C GLY A 67 -0.06 -10.49 25.17
N LEU A 68 -0.91 -10.05 26.12
CA LEU A 68 -1.77 -8.88 25.95
C LEU A 68 -0.96 -7.58 25.75
N LEU A 69 0.12 -7.39 26.52
CA LEU A 69 1.00 -6.23 26.34
C LEU A 69 1.70 -6.24 24.97
N ILE A 70 2.15 -7.40 24.50
CA ILE A 70 2.73 -7.55 23.16
C ILE A 70 1.68 -7.22 22.09
N SER A 71 0.46 -7.75 22.18
CA SER A 71 -0.63 -7.42 21.26
C SER A 71 -0.93 -5.92 21.24
N LEU A 72 -0.95 -5.27 22.42
CA LEU A 72 -1.15 -3.83 22.53
C LEU A 72 -0.02 -3.04 21.85
N CYS A 73 1.24 -3.43 22.07
CA CYS A 73 2.37 -2.81 21.39
C CYS A 73 2.31 -3.00 19.87
N LEU A 74 1.96 -4.19 19.41
CA LEU A 74 1.85 -4.51 17.98
C LEU A 74 0.72 -3.71 17.30
N VAL A 75 -0.43 -3.53 17.94
CA VAL A 75 -1.52 -2.73 17.34
C VAL A 75 -1.15 -1.25 17.27
N LEU A 76 -0.42 -0.72 18.27
CA LEU A 76 0.08 0.65 18.22
C LEU A 76 1.14 0.83 17.14
N LEU A 77 2.09 -0.10 17.03
CA LEU A 77 3.09 -0.09 15.95
C LEU A 77 2.42 -0.15 14.57
N ARG A 78 1.40 -1.00 14.44
CA ARG A 78 0.58 -1.09 13.22
C ARG A 78 -0.11 0.23 12.90
N LEU A 79 -0.70 0.90 13.89
CA LEU A 79 -1.33 2.20 13.70
C LEU A 79 -0.34 3.23 13.14
N VAL A 80 0.85 3.31 13.74
CA VAL A 80 1.91 4.21 13.29
C VAL A 80 2.36 3.87 11.86
N ALA A 81 2.61 2.59 11.56
CA ALA A 81 3.00 2.15 10.22
C ALA A 81 1.91 2.47 9.17
N GLY A 82 0.63 2.27 9.53
CA GLY A 82 -0.50 2.60 8.67
C GLY A 82 -0.61 4.10 8.37
N VAL A 83 -0.45 4.94 9.39
CA VAL A 83 -0.44 6.41 9.22
C VAL A 83 0.71 6.85 8.32
N LEU A 84 1.93 6.33 8.54
CA LEU A 84 3.10 6.65 7.72
C LEU A 84 2.95 6.20 6.27
N GLY A 85 2.41 5.00 6.04
CA GLY A 85 2.13 4.49 4.69
C GLY A 85 1.09 5.34 3.97
N ASN A 86 0.03 5.73 4.66
CA ASN A 86 -1.02 6.58 4.09
C ASN A 86 -0.52 8.00 3.80
N SER A 87 0.29 8.60 4.67
CA SER A 87 0.87 9.93 4.43
C SER A 87 1.82 9.94 3.23
N GLN A 88 2.65 8.89 3.08
CA GLN A 88 3.54 8.74 1.91
C GLN A 88 2.74 8.62 0.61
N SER A 89 1.66 7.83 0.64
CA SER A 89 0.77 7.64 -0.51
C SER A 89 0.08 8.95 -0.89
N ALA A 90 -0.45 9.69 0.08
CA ALA A 90 -1.09 10.98 -0.14
C ALA A 90 -0.12 12.01 -0.74
N ALA A 91 1.11 12.10 -0.23
CA ALA A 91 2.12 13.00 -0.76
C ALA A 91 2.49 12.67 -2.23
N LEU A 92 2.71 11.39 -2.53
CA LEU A 92 3.02 10.96 -3.90
C LEU A 92 1.87 11.27 -4.87
N ILE A 93 0.62 11.04 -4.45
CA ILE A 93 -0.56 11.37 -5.25
C ILE A 93 -0.63 12.87 -5.52
N ALA A 94 -0.39 13.71 -4.50
CA ALA A 94 -0.42 15.17 -4.66
C ALA A 94 0.63 15.65 -5.67
N ASP A 95 1.85 15.13 -5.61
CA ASP A 95 2.95 15.47 -6.53
C ASP A 95 2.58 15.09 -7.98
N VAL A 96 2.12 13.86 -8.19
CA VAL A 96 1.70 13.35 -9.51
C VAL A 96 0.56 14.18 -10.10
N VAL A 97 -0.44 14.53 -9.29
CA VAL A 97 -1.57 15.37 -9.74
C VAL A 97 -1.09 16.74 -10.18
N ALA A 98 -0.20 17.35 -9.41
CA ALA A 98 0.35 18.67 -9.72
C ALA A 98 1.15 18.63 -11.03
N ASP A 99 1.97 17.61 -11.24
CA ASP A 99 2.78 17.45 -12.45
C ASP A 99 1.93 17.16 -13.69
N ASN A 100 0.92 16.31 -13.57
CA ASN A 100 0.00 16.04 -14.66
C ASN A 100 -0.75 17.32 -15.10
N ARG A 101 -1.21 18.14 -14.15
CA ARG A 101 -1.83 19.43 -14.45
C ARG A 101 -0.88 20.39 -15.15
N ARG A 102 0.38 20.49 -14.70
CA ARG A 102 1.40 21.34 -15.33
C ARG A 102 1.72 20.88 -16.76
N ALA A 103 1.86 19.56 -16.97
CA ALA A 103 2.14 18.99 -18.28
C ALA A 103 0.99 19.24 -19.26
N LEU A 104 -0.26 19.02 -18.84
CA LEU A 104 -1.45 19.27 -19.67
C LEU A 104 -1.60 20.77 -20.01
N ALA A 105 -1.39 21.66 -19.04
CA ALA A 105 -1.42 23.11 -19.26
C ALA A 105 -0.34 23.53 -20.29
N SER A 106 0.89 23.08 -20.09
CA SER A 106 2.03 23.41 -20.97
C SER A 106 1.81 22.87 -22.39
N ALA A 107 1.33 21.63 -22.53
CA ALA A 107 1.05 21.02 -23.83
C ALA A 107 -0.06 21.75 -24.59
N PHE A 108 -1.13 22.16 -23.90
CA PHE A 108 -2.19 22.95 -24.51
C PHE A 108 -1.70 24.35 -24.92
N LEU A 109 -0.96 25.05 -24.06
CA LEU A 109 -0.48 26.41 -24.36
C LEU A 109 0.58 26.45 -25.47
N ARG A 110 1.34 25.36 -25.66
CA ARG A 110 2.37 25.24 -26.71
C ARG A 110 1.85 24.66 -28.03
N SER A 111 0.59 24.24 -28.11
CA SER A 111 0.01 23.76 -29.37
C SER A 111 -0.18 24.90 -30.37
N SER A 112 -0.31 24.58 -31.66
CA SER A 112 -0.53 25.59 -32.69
C SER A 112 -1.88 26.28 -32.49
N TRP A 113 -1.95 27.54 -32.90
CA TRP A 113 -3.18 28.34 -32.77
C TRP A 113 -4.39 27.72 -33.49
N GLU A 114 -4.19 27.09 -34.66
CA GLU A 114 -5.26 26.34 -35.35
C GLU A 114 -5.82 25.19 -34.50
N VAL A 115 -4.95 24.48 -33.77
CA VAL A 115 -5.38 23.41 -32.85
C VAL A 115 -6.10 24.00 -31.65
N GLN A 116 -5.65 25.13 -31.11
CA GLN A 116 -6.30 25.78 -29.97
C GLN A 116 -7.69 26.33 -30.33
N GLN A 117 -7.84 26.92 -31.52
CA GLN A 117 -9.11 27.49 -32.01
C GLN A 117 -10.11 26.44 -32.48
N GLY A 118 -9.64 25.28 -32.94
CA GLY A 118 -10.51 24.17 -33.33
C GLY A 118 -11.16 23.43 -32.16
N GLU A 119 -10.66 23.63 -30.94
CA GLU A 119 -11.20 23.00 -29.73
C GLU A 119 -12.38 23.78 -29.14
N ARG A 120 -13.28 23.08 -28.46
CA ARG A 120 -14.46 23.69 -27.83
C ARG A 120 -14.06 24.65 -26.72
N VAL A 121 -14.81 25.75 -26.57
CA VAL A 121 -14.70 26.65 -25.41
C VAL A 121 -14.81 25.81 -24.11
N GLY A 122 -13.81 25.91 -23.25
CA GLY A 122 -13.74 25.13 -22.00
C GLY A 122 -12.93 23.83 -22.09
N LYS A 123 -12.37 23.46 -23.24
CA LYS A 123 -11.54 22.24 -23.37
C LYS A 123 -10.34 22.24 -22.42
N LEU A 124 -9.69 23.40 -22.24
CA LEU A 124 -8.60 23.53 -21.28
C LEU A 124 -9.07 23.25 -19.84
N GLN A 125 -10.26 23.73 -19.46
CA GLN A 125 -10.83 23.43 -18.16
C GLN A 125 -11.13 21.94 -18.00
N GLU A 126 -11.69 21.28 -19.02
CA GLU A 126 -11.93 19.84 -19.02
C GLU A 126 -10.62 19.03 -18.90
N LEU A 127 -9.55 19.43 -19.61
CA LEU A 127 -8.21 18.84 -19.50
C LEU A 127 -7.63 18.99 -18.09
N LEU A 128 -7.66 20.20 -17.53
CA LEU A 128 -7.07 20.51 -16.24
C LEU A 128 -7.86 20.02 -15.03
N THR A 129 -9.13 19.66 -15.22
CA THR A 129 -10.01 19.16 -14.16
C THR A 129 -10.31 17.69 -14.38
N THR A 130 -11.25 17.35 -15.27
CA THR A 130 -11.75 16.01 -15.53
C THR A 130 -10.66 15.02 -15.89
N TYR A 131 -9.85 15.30 -16.92
CA TYR A 131 -8.82 14.35 -17.35
C TYR A 131 -7.67 14.27 -16.33
N SER A 132 -7.30 15.39 -15.71
CA SER A 132 -6.32 15.36 -14.63
C SER A 132 -6.77 14.50 -13.44
N ALA A 133 -8.06 14.54 -13.08
CA ALA A 133 -8.65 13.78 -11.99
C ALA A 133 -8.78 12.30 -12.33
N GLN A 134 -9.22 11.96 -13.54
CA GLN A 134 -9.27 10.57 -13.99
C GLN A 134 -7.87 9.93 -14.02
N GLY A 135 -6.86 10.66 -14.52
CA GLY A 135 -5.47 10.23 -14.47
C GLY A 135 -4.96 10.03 -13.04
N ALA A 136 -5.32 10.95 -12.12
CA ALA A 136 -5.00 10.83 -10.71
C ALA A 136 -5.57 9.55 -10.07
N THR A 137 -6.84 9.24 -10.37
CA THR A 137 -7.51 8.04 -9.85
C THR A 137 -6.81 6.76 -10.29
N LEU A 138 -6.38 6.67 -11.55
CA LEU A 138 -5.63 5.51 -12.04
C LEU A 138 -4.32 5.31 -11.28
N ILE A 139 -3.59 6.39 -11.05
CA ILE A 139 -2.30 6.33 -10.34
C ILE A 139 -2.50 6.01 -8.86
N MET A 140 -3.54 6.56 -8.24
CA MET A 140 -3.94 6.21 -6.88
C MET A 140 -4.27 4.72 -6.75
N SER A 141 -5.06 4.16 -7.67
CA SER A 141 -5.38 2.73 -7.70
C SER A 141 -4.15 1.86 -7.86
N LEU A 142 -3.19 2.27 -8.70
CA LEU A 142 -1.92 1.56 -8.88
C LEU A 142 -1.08 1.56 -7.59
N ILE A 143 -0.92 2.72 -6.95
CA ILE A 143 -0.18 2.84 -5.68
C ILE A 143 -0.85 1.97 -4.60
N ALA A 144 -2.18 2.02 -4.50
CA ALA A 144 -2.94 1.21 -3.56
C ALA A 144 -2.78 -0.29 -3.83
N ALA A 145 -2.82 -0.72 -5.11
CA ALA A 145 -2.62 -2.10 -5.50
C ALA A 145 -1.21 -2.61 -5.15
N ILE A 146 -0.17 -1.79 -5.38
CA ILE A 146 1.21 -2.11 -5.00
C ILE A 146 1.30 -2.27 -3.47
N ALA A 147 0.82 -1.29 -2.71
CA ALA A 147 0.82 -1.34 -1.25
C ALA A 147 0.09 -2.57 -0.71
N ALA A 148 -1.11 -2.84 -1.22
CA ALA A 148 -1.91 -4.02 -0.84
C ALA A 148 -1.21 -5.33 -1.21
N GLY A 149 -0.57 -5.39 -2.39
CA GLY A 149 0.20 -6.55 -2.82
C GLY A 149 1.36 -6.88 -1.88
N PHE A 150 2.15 -5.87 -1.47
CA PHE A 150 3.23 -6.07 -0.50
C PHE A 150 2.73 -6.47 0.88
N SER A 151 1.63 -5.87 1.36
CA SER A 151 1.00 -6.27 2.62
C SER A 151 0.50 -7.73 2.56
N LEU A 152 -0.11 -8.13 1.45
CA LEU A 152 -0.58 -9.50 1.23
C LEU A 152 0.58 -10.50 1.24
N VAL A 153 1.67 -10.20 0.53
CA VAL A 153 2.88 -11.03 0.53
C VAL A 153 3.42 -11.18 1.96
N ALA A 154 3.47 -10.10 2.74
CA ALA A 154 3.91 -10.14 4.13
C ALA A 154 3.00 -11.03 5.01
N LEU A 155 1.69 -10.94 4.84
CA LEU A 155 0.72 -11.77 5.55
C LEU A 155 0.90 -13.26 5.21
N ILE A 156 1.00 -13.59 3.92
CA ILE A 156 1.20 -14.97 3.46
C ILE A 156 2.54 -15.51 3.96
N ALA A 157 3.62 -14.74 3.83
CA ALA A 157 4.94 -15.14 4.30
C ALA A 157 4.94 -15.42 5.81
N THR A 158 4.28 -14.57 6.60
CA THR A 158 4.17 -14.77 8.05
C THR A 158 3.30 -15.98 8.38
N ALA A 159 2.20 -16.20 7.67
CA ALA A 159 1.33 -17.36 7.87
C ALA A 159 2.08 -18.67 7.61
N VAL A 160 2.83 -18.76 6.50
CA VAL A 160 3.66 -19.92 6.16
C VAL A 160 4.79 -20.11 7.18
N ALA A 161 5.39 -19.03 7.67
CA ALA A 161 6.45 -19.11 8.68
C ALA A 161 5.95 -19.61 10.05
N VAL A 162 4.70 -19.31 10.41
CA VAL A 162 4.10 -19.71 11.69
C VAL A 162 3.54 -21.14 11.64
N ASP A 163 2.81 -21.48 10.58
CA ASP A 163 2.27 -22.82 10.37
C ASP A 163 2.19 -23.14 8.86
N PRO A 164 3.23 -23.79 8.29
CA PRO A 164 3.29 -24.06 6.86
C PRO A 164 2.22 -25.05 6.39
N ILE A 165 1.78 -25.96 7.26
CA ILE A 165 0.75 -26.96 6.92
C ILE A 165 -0.63 -26.29 6.93
N GLY A 166 -0.95 -25.56 8.00
CA GLY A 166 -2.19 -24.80 8.09
C GLY A 166 -2.34 -23.78 6.97
N ALA A 167 -1.28 -23.04 6.64
CA ALA A 167 -1.28 -22.10 5.52
C ALA A 167 -1.53 -22.79 4.17
N GLY A 168 -0.87 -23.94 3.91
CA GLY A 168 -1.06 -24.72 2.68
C GLY A 168 -2.50 -25.23 2.53
N LEU A 169 -3.11 -25.71 3.63
CA LEU A 169 -4.50 -26.17 3.64
C LEU A 169 -5.46 -25.03 3.27
N VAL A 170 -5.29 -23.85 3.87
CA VAL A 170 -6.14 -22.68 3.57
C VAL A 170 -6.07 -22.32 2.08
N VAL A 171 -4.88 -22.28 1.49
CA VAL A 171 -4.71 -21.98 0.06
C VAL A 171 -5.42 -23.00 -0.82
N VAL A 172 -5.27 -24.29 -0.52
CA VAL A 172 -5.95 -25.38 -1.25
C VAL A 172 -7.47 -25.26 -1.13
N THR A 173 -7.99 -24.98 0.08
CA THR A 173 -9.44 -24.85 0.28
C THR A 173 -10.05 -23.64 -0.42
N ILE A 174 -9.29 -22.56 -0.64
CA ILE A 174 -9.76 -21.39 -1.40
C ILE A 174 -9.70 -21.65 -2.91
N ALA A 175 -8.77 -22.50 -3.36
CA ALA A 175 -8.53 -22.79 -4.77
C ALA A 175 -9.42 -23.92 -5.35
N CYS A 176 -10.09 -24.70 -4.50
CA CYS A 176 -11.06 -25.74 -4.85
C CYS A 176 -12.48 -25.20 -4.74
#